data_AF-A0A6A6GWZ8-F1
#
_entry.id   AF-A0A6A6GWZ8-F1
#
_cell.length_a   1.000
_cell.length_b   1.000
_cell.length_c   1.000
_cell.angle_alpha   90.00
_cell.angle_beta   90.00
_cell.angle_gamma   90.00
#
_symmetry.space_group_name_H-M   'P 1'
#
loop_
_entity.id
_entity.type
_entity.pdbx_description
1 polymer ?
#
loop_
_entity_poly.entity_id
_entity_poly.type
_entity_poly.pdbx_seq_one_letter_code
_entity_poly.pdbx_strand_id
1 'polypeptide(L)'
;MEARKAEATSLGKAIEASLIKPRTYSTNLPVDHCYGTNAHGGLQLCIVVSAIQQHFRSTLQQYDQPDTFDIAAVYLRPATTGKVIVDLEDVKLGASISTVHFTLRQNGKNIVVGYASNTNLKLATGISHLSSTTLDPRPAPANFIRLKNNGMDANWVGFTIPYHPMSFLKPVTHFQFFSPINAPAQNNITDVWIRFASAQEKFTTVMLGSIADHWHRMPENYLPQSKWNNVQLPKIALQAAHTGSVIQGYSTSYRYPTLSLHLEIKKKLPPEGTQFLFIRAQSNEIKNGRFDANITILDENLELVALSHQVCLVTKGAQIPDVGMEPRKRGKL
;
A
#
# COMPACT_ATOMS: atom_id res chain seq x y z
N MET A 1 -2.68 -19.73 20.00
CA MET A 1 -3.60 -18.70 20.53
C MET A 1 -3.05 -18.27 21.87
N GLU A 2 -2.19 -17.27 21.87
CA GLU A 2 -1.71 -16.62 23.09
C GLU A 2 -1.86 -15.11 22.90
N ALA A 3 -2.66 -14.53 23.80
CA ALA A 3 -2.77 -13.12 24.16
C ALA A 3 -2.91 -12.07 23.03
N ARG A 4 -4.13 -11.53 22.85
CA ARG A 4 -4.33 -10.16 22.37
C ARG A 4 -3.43 -9.22 23.20
N LYS A 5 -2.50 -8.49 22.59
CA LYS A 5 -1.58 -7.57 23.30
C LYS A 5 -1.43 -6.27 22.51
N ALA A 6 -2.19 -5.24 22.91
CA ALA A 6 -2.40 -3.97 22.22
C ALA A 6 -2.96 -4.13 20.80
N GLU A 7 -4.09 -3.48 20.51
CA GLU A 7 -4.58 -3.40 19.13
C GLU A 7 -3.48 -2.71 18.31
N ALA A 8 -2.93 -3.42 17.31
CA ALA A 8 -1.92 -2.85 16.42
C ALA A 8 -2.41 -1.50 15.93
N THR A 9 -1.52 -0.51 15.84
CA THR A 9 -1.97 0.86 15.47
C THR A 9 -2.64 0.79 14.10
N SER A 10 -3.93 1.16 14.02
CA SER A 10 -4.67 1.18 12.76
C SER A 10 -4.01 2.11 11.75
N LEU A 11 -4.20 1.87 10.44
CA LEU A 11 -3.61 2.76 9.44
C LEU A 11 -4.17 4.18 9.58
N GLY A 12 -5.48 4.30 9.87
CA GLY A 12 -6.13 5.58 10.11
C GLY A 12 -5.47 6.38 11.23
N LYS A 13 -5.16 5.74 12.36
CA LYS A 13 -4.47 6.39 13.47
C LYS A 13 -3.00 6.68 13.15
N ALA A 14 -2.33 5.79 12.43
CA ALA A 14 -0.91 5.95 12.07
C ALA A 14 -0.63 7.16 11.16
N ILE A 15 -1.65 7.61 10.40
CA ILE A 15 -1.52 8.71 9.44
C ILE A 15 -2.00 10.05 9.99
N GLU A 16 -2.55 10.10 11.20
CA GLU A 16 -2.99 11.33 11.84
C GLU A 16 -1.79 12.26 12.05
N ALA A 17 -1.72 13.32 11.25
CA ALA A 17 -0.74 14.38 11.39
C ALA A 17 -1.37 15.55 12.14
N SER A 18 -0.61 16.19 13.02
CA SER A 18 -1.04 17.33 13.81
C SER A 18 -0.19 18.55 13.50
N LEU A 19 -0.82 19.70 13.25
CA LEU A 19 -0.16 20.99 13.11
C LEU A 19 0.64 21.31 14.39
N ILE A 20 1.92 21.63 14.23
CA ILE A 20 2.78 22.06 15.35
C ILE A 20 3.25 23.51 15.23
N LYS A 21 3.29 24.05 14.02
CA LYS A 21 3.52 25.47 13.69
C LYS A 21 3.07 25.70 12.23
N PRO A 22 2.95 26.95 11.75
CA PRO A 22 2.50 27.22 10.39
C PRO A 22 3.26 26.38 9.36
N ARG A 23 2.52 25.65 8.51
CA ARG A 23 3.03 24.75 7.46
C ARG A 23 3.89 23.57 7.95
N THR A 24 3.90 23.27 9.23
CA THR A 24 4.65 22.14 9.78
C THR A 24 3.74 21.25 10.62
N TYR A 25 3.76 19.97 10.30
CA TYR A 25 2.93 18.93 10.91
C TYR A 25 3.82 17.84 11.50
N SER A 26 3.32 17.11 12.48
CA SER A 26 4.05 15.97 13.04
C SER A 26 3.14 14.80 13.35
N THR A 27 3.72 13.60 13.28
CA THR A 27 3.11 12.36 13.74
C THR A 27 4.20 11.40 14.19
N ASN A 28 3.82 10.21 14.65
CA ASN A 28 4.74 9.14 15.01
C ASN A 28 4.53 7.95 14.07
N LEU A 29 5.63 7.44 13.49
CA LEU A 29 5.64 6.19 12.76
C LEU A 29 5.56 5.02 13.75
N PRO A 30 4.47 4.25 13.79
CA PRO A 30 4.34 3.10 14.69
C PRO A 30 5.18 1.92 14.20
N VAL A 31 5.65 1.10 15.15
CA VAL A 31 6.46 -0.09 14.86
C VAL A 31 5.69 -1.13 14.03
N ASP A 32 4.36 -1.19 14.17
CA ASP A 32 3.50 -2.15 13.46
C ASP A 32 3.40 -1.88 11.95
N HIS A 33 3.84 -0.70 11.50
CA HIS A 33 3.88 -0.32 10.08
C HIS A 33 5.32 -0.22 9.55
N CYS A 34 6.26 -0.91 10.19
CA CYS A 34 7.66 -0.97 9.78
C CYS A 34 8.06 -2.37 9.31
N TYR A 35 8.74 -2.42 8.16
CA TYR A 35 9.50 -3.57 7.71
C TYR A 35 10.81 -3.69 8.50
N GLY A 36 10.78 -4.46 9.59
CA GLY A 36 11.86 -4.44 10.57
C GLY A 36 11.96 -3.06 11.20
N THR A 37 13.07 -2.35 10.99
CA THR A 37 13.25 -0.97 11.46
C THR A 37 12.74 0.09 10.50
N ASN A 38 12.47 -0.25 9.23
CA ASN A 38 12.20 0.72 8.18
C ASN A 38 10.69 0.88 7.95
N ALA A 39 10.16 2.09 8.06
CA ALA A 39 8.75 2.36 7.81
C ALA A 39 8.34 2.07 6.36
N HIS A 40 7.11 1.55 6.19
CA HIS A 40 6.50 1.34 4.88
C HIS A 40 6.51 2.65 4.04
N GLY A 41 6.87 2.57 2.75
CA GLY A 41 7.01 3.74 1.89
C GLY A 41 5.66 4.45 1.66
N GLY A 42 4.63 3.68 1.39
CA GLY A 42 3.27 4.19 1.21
C GLY A 42 2.65 4.77 2.49
N LEU A 43 3.07 4.33 3.68
CA LEU A 43 2.62 4.95 4.94
C LEU A 43 3.11 6.39 5.03
N GLN A 44 4.38 6.61 4.65
CA GLN A 44 5.00 7.94 4.65
C GLN A 44 4.24 8.90 3.72
N LEU A 45 3.75 8.41 2.58
CA LEU A 45 2.89 9.22 1.70
C LEU A 45 1.53 9.50 2.30
N CYS A 46 0.87 8.53 2.95
CA CYS A 46 -0.40 8.79 3.62
C CYS A 46 -0.28 9.87 4.71
N ILE A 47 0.84 9.89 5.45
CA ILE A 47 1.15 10.94 6.43
C ILE A 47 1.29 12.30 5.74
N VAL A 48 2.00 12.36 4.60
CA VAL A 48 2.14 13.59 3.82
C VAL A 48 0.77 14.08 3.32
N VAL A 49 -0.06 13.20 2.75
CA VAL A 49 -1.41 13.57 2.27
C VAL A 49 -2.30 14.03 3.42
N SER A 50 -2.21 13.38 4.58
CA SER A 50 -2.93 13.80 5.80
C SER A 50 -2.54 15.22 6.23
N ALA A 51 -1.23 15.53 6.25
CA ALA A 51 -0.74 16.87 6.54
C ALA A 51 -1.22 17.91 5.51
N ILE A 52 -1.20 17.57 4.22
CA ILE A 52 -1.72 18.43 3.14
C ILE A 52 -3.22 18.68 3.32
N GLN A 53 -4.02 17.64 3.58
CA GLN A 53 -5.46 17.80 3.85
C GLN A 53 -5.72 18.72 5.04
N GLN A 54 -4.94 18.58 6.12
CA GLN A 54 -5.07 19.48 7.26
C GLN A 54 -4.70 20.92 6.90
N HIS A 55 -3.67 21.12 6.07
CA HIS A 55 -3.26 22.44 5.58
C HIS A 55 -4.34 23.13 4.75
N PHE A 56 -4.95 22.40 3.80
CA PHE A 56 -6.06 22.93 3.00
C PHE A 56 -7.34 23.15 3.78
N ARG A 57 -7.59 22.40 4.86
CA ARG A 57 -8.74 22.61 5.74
C ARG A 57 -8.56 23.77 6.71
N SER A 58 -7.33 24.21 6.97
CA SER A 58 -7.04 25.24 7.97
C SER A 58 -6.44 26.50 7.33
N THR A 59 -5.20 26.42 6.86
CA THR A 59 -4.42 27.58 6.38
C THR A 59 -4.86 28.04 5.00
N LEU A 60 -5.26 27.10 4.13
CA LEU A 60 -5.65 27.39 2.75
C LEU A 60 -7.15 27.19 2.50
N GLN A 61 -7.98 27.32 3.54
CA GLN A 61 -9.43 27.06 3.45
C GLN A 61 -10.11 27.91 2.37
N GLN A 62 -9.68 29.15 2.14
CA GLN A 62 -10.30 30.02 1.13
C GLN A 62 -10.20 29.50 -0.31
N TYR A 63 -9.31 28.54 -0.59
CA TYR A 63 -9.19 27.96 -1.93
C TYR A 63 -10.20 26.85 -2.20
N ASP A 64 -10.82 26.27 -1.16
CA ASP A 64 -11.76 25.14 -1.26
C ASP A 64 -11.19 23.96 -2.08
N GLN A 65 -9.94 23.56 -1.83
CA GLN A 65 -9.24 22.50 -2.56
C GLN A 65 -8.84 21.32 -1.65
N PRO A 66 -9.82 20.58 -1.10
CA PRO A 66 -9.56 19.58 -0.08
C PRO A 66 -8.90 18.31 -0.60
N ASP A 67 -8.88 18.10 -1.92
CA ASP A 67 -8.54 16.82 -2.53
C ASP A 67 -7.16 16.87 -3.19
N THR A 68 -6.19 16.19 -2.60
CA THR A 68 -4.93 15.88 -3.27
C THR A 68 -5.20 14.85 -4.36
N PHE A 69 -4.82 15.15 -5.61
CA PHE A 69 -5.08 14.28 -6.76
C PHE A 69 -3.82 13.85 -7.51
N ASP A 70 -2.69 14.51 -7.28
CA ASP A 70 -1.41 14.23 -7.92
C ASP A 70 -0.30 14.38 -6.89
N ILE A 71 0.62 13.40 -6.83
CA ILE A 71 1.72 13.37 -5.87
C ILE A 71 2.95 12.79 -6.57
N ALA A 72 4.04 13.54 -6.63
CA ALA A 72 5.34 13.06 -7.08
C ALA A 72 6.34 13.09 -5.91
N ALA A 73 6.79 11.92 -5.48
CA ALA A 73 7.65 11.75 -4.32
C ALA A 73 8.99 11.08 -4.66
N VAL A 74 10.05 11.53 -4.00
CA VAL A 74 11.39 10.92 -4.05
C VAL A 74 11.79 10.50 -2.63
N TYR A 75 12.12 9.22 -2.47
CA TYR A 75 12.62 8.65 -1.23
C TYR A 75 14.13 8.80 -1.18
N LEU A 76 14.60 9.69 -0.31
CA LEU A 76 16.01 9.98 -0.13
C LEU A 76 16.66 8.99 0.84
N ARG A 77 15.92 8.58 1.88
CA ARG A 77 16.42 7.78 3.00
C ARG A 77 15.28 6.93 3.59
N PRO A 78 15.58 5.78 4.23
CA PRO A 78 14.58 5.07 5.02
C PRO A 78 14.20 5.88 6.26
N ALA A 79 12.91 5.95 6.56
CA ALA A 79 12.42 6.36 7.89
C ALA A 79 12.36 5.16 8.83
N THR A 80 12.47 5.42 10.13
CA THR A 80 12.32 4.42 11.19
C THR A 80 11.14 4.75 12.11
N THR A 81 10.81 3.84 13.02
CA THR A 81 9.84 4.10 14.09
C THR A 81 10.17 5.38 14.87
N GLY A 82 9.14 6.14 15.25
CA GLY A 82 9.26 7.36 16.05
C GLY A 82 8.77 8.62 15.33
N LYS A 83 9.06 9.77 15.92
CA LYS A 83 8.54 11.06 15.46
C LYS A 83 9.03 11.41 14.05
N VAL A 84 8.12 11.91 13.23
CA VAL A 84 8.40 12.51 11.93
C VAL A 84 7.73 13.88 11.82
N ILE A 85 8.28 14.71 10.95
CA ILE A 85 7.81 16.07 10.70
C ILE A 85 7.56 16.22 9.21
N VAL A 86 6.40 16.74 8.82
CA VAL A 86 6.11 17.15 7.45
C VAL A 86 6.14 18.66 7.39
N ASP A 87 7.03 19.23 6.59
CA ASP A 87 6.99 20.65 6.24
C ASP A 87 6.38 20.82 4.86
N LEU A 88 5.52 21.83 4.73
CA LEU A 88 4.87 22.21 3.50
C LEU A 88 5.33 23.60 3.06
N GLU A 89 5.37 23.80 1.76
CA GLU A 89 5.61 25.08 1.12
C GLU A 89 4.52 25.30 0.07
N ASP A 90 3.92 26.49 0.11
CA ASP A 90 2.89 26.90 -0.85
C ASP A 90 3.57 27.37 -2.14
N VAL A 91 3.74 26.47 -3.11
CA VAL A 91 4.53 26.74 -4.33
C VAL A 91 3.71 27.56 -5.33
N LYS A 92 2.48 27.13 -5.58
CA LYS A 92 1.54 27.82 -6.46
C LYS A 92 0.15 27.70 -5.85
N LEU A 93 -0.50 28.84 -5.62
CA LEU A 93 -1.88 28.87 -5.18
C LEU A 93 -2.73 29.42 -6.32
N GLY A 94 -3.71 28.64 -6.77
CA GLY A 94 -4.56 28.99 -7.90
C GLY A 94 -6.03 28.80 -7.57
N ALA A 95 -6.92 29.42 -8.36
CA ALA A 95 -8.36 29.34 -8.12
C ALA A 95 -8.89 27.89 -8.21
N SER A 96 -8.40 27.09 -9.16
CA SER A 96 -8.87 25.71 -9.37
C SER A 96 -7.90 24.64 -8.86
N ILE A 97 -6.59 24.92 -8.92
CA ILE A 97 -5.54 23.99 -8.54
C ILE A 97 -4.45 24.76 -7.79
N SER A 98 -4.03 24.21 -6.66
CA SER A 98 -2.86 24.63 -5.93
C SER A 98 -1.85 23.49 -5.85
N THR A 99 -0.57 23.83 -5.85
CA THR A 99 0.54 22.90 -5.73
C THR A 99 1.36 23.26 -4.50
N VAL A 100 1.65 22.26 -3.68
CA VAL A 100 2.52 22.38 -2.51
C VAL A 100 3.76 21.52 -2.69
N HIS A 101 4.90 22.01 -2.21
CA HIS A 101 6.09 21.20 -1.99
C HIS A 101 6.02 20.63 -0.58
N PHE A 102 6.39 19.37 -0.41
CA PHE A 102 6.45 18.72 0.90
C PHE A 102 7.84 18.15 1.16
N THR A 103 8.23 18.17 2.43
CA THR A 103 9.41 17.47 2.94
C THR A 103 9.03 16.70 4.20
N LEU A 104 9.11 15.37 4.15
CA LEU A 104 9.08 14.53 5.34
C LEU A 104 10.48 14.45 5.93
N ARG A 105 10.63 14.78 7.21
CA ARG A 105 11.89 14.77 7.96
C ARG A 105 11.84 13.86 9.16
N GLN A 106 12.99 13.29 9.48
CA GLN A 106 13.22 12.56 10.72
C GLN A 106 14.64 12.82 11.20
N ASN A 107 14.80 13.08 12.50
CA ASN A 107 16.11 13.32 13.13
C ASN A 107 16.97 14.36 12.37
N GLY A 108 16.34 15.45 11.95
CA GLY A 108 16.99 16.55 11.22
C GLY A 108 17.35 16.26 9.76
N LYS A 109 17.00 15.08 9.22
CA LYS A 109 17.30 14.69 7.83
C LYS A 109 16.02 14.60 6.99
N ASN A 110 16.12 14.99 5.73
CA ASN A 110 15.04 14.78 4.75
C ASN A 110 14.95 13.29 4.41
N ILE A 111 13.75 12.74 4.48
CA ILE A 111 13.44 11.34 4.21
C ILE A 111 12.76 11.23 2.86
N VAL A 112 11.68 11.99 2.66
CA VAL A 112 10.92 12.05 1.41
C VAL A 112 10.73 13.52 1.05
N VAL A 113 10.89 13.84 -0.21
CA VAL A 113 10.59 15.17 -0.77
C VAL A 113 9.71 15.02 -1.99
N GLY A 114 8.94 16.06 -2.31
CA GLY A 114 8.09 15.98 -3.49
C GLY A 114 7.11 17.13 -3.62
N TYR A 115 6.27 17.03 -4.64
CA TYR A 115 5.20 17.98 -4.90
C TYR A 115 3.87 17.26 -4.91
N ALA A 116 2.83 17.96 -4.49
CA ALA A 116 1.47 17.48 -4.54
C ALA A 116 0.53 18.58 -5.05
N SER A 117 -0.44 18.20 -5.87
CA SER A 117 -1.47 19.11 -6.38
C SER A 117 -2.83 18.80 -5.77
N ASN A 118 -3.53 19.87 -5.41
CA ASN A 118 -4.81 19.84 -4.73
C ASN A 118 -5.88 20.57 -5.55
N THR A 119 -7.09 20.05 -5.52
CA THR A 119 -8.27 20.64 -6.16
C THR A 119 -9.54 20.29 -5.38
N ASN A 120 -10.70 20.67 -5.90
CA ASN A 120 -11.99 20.16 -5.46
C ASN A 120 -12.52 19.18 -6.52
N LEU A 121 -12.33 17.88 -6.31
CA LEU A 121 -12.75 16.88 -7.30
C LEU A 121 -14.27 16.85 -7.50
N LYS A 122 -15.06 17.37 -6.54
CA LYS A 122 -16.51 17.49 -6.68
C LYS A 122 -16.92 18.60 -7.65
N LEU A 123 -16.09 19.64 -7.80
CA LEU A 123 -16.35 20.79 -8.68
C LEU A 123 -15.64 20.66 -10.04
N ALA A 124 -14.89 19.58 -10.25
CA ALA A 124 -14.19 19.33 -11.50
C ALA A 124 -15.20 19.23 -12.67
N THR A 125 -14.94 19.98 -13.74
CA THR A 125 -15.72 19.98 -14.98
C THR A 125 -14.77 19.79 -16.17
N GLY A 126 -15.29 19.33 -17.30
CA GLY A 126 -14.50 19.07 -18.50
C GLY A 126 -14.96 17.82 -19.24
N ILE A 127 -14.15 17.39 -20.20
CA ILE A 127 -14.41 16.17 -20.97
C ILE A 127 -14.21 14.95 -20.07
N SER A 128 -15.25 14.13 -19.96
CA SER A 128 -15.20 12.84 -19.27
C SER A 128 -15.35 11.73 -20.29
N HIS A 129 -14.26 11.01 -20.56
CA HIS A 129 -14.27 9.84 -21.41
C HIS A 129 -13.36 8.77 -20.82
N LEU A 130 -13.84 7.53 -20.84
CA LEU A 130 -13.09 6.38 -20.38
C LEU A 130 -12.34 5.78 -21.56
N SER A 131 -11.08 6.19 -21.73
CA SER A 131 -10.33 5.87 -22.95
C SER A 131 -10.01 4.37 -23.12
N SER A 132 -9.81 3.63 -22.04
CA SER A 132 -9.77 2.16 -22.07
C SER A 132 -10.02 1.59 -20.66
N THR A 133 -11.05 0.78 -20.48
CA THR A 133 -11.43 0.22 -19.16
C THR A 133 -10.94 -1.17 -18.88
N THR A 134 -10.69 -1.95 -19.92
CA THR A 134 -10.35 -3.35 -19.75
C THR A 134 -8.84 -3.46 -19.70
N LEU A 135 -8.33 -3.55 -18.48
CA LEU A 135 -7.06 -4.19 -18.21
C LEU A 135 -6.93 -5.46 -19.06
N ASP A 136 -5.79 -5.64 -19.72
CA ASP A 136 -5.48 -6.83 -20.53
C ASP A 136 -4.28 -7.56 -19.89
N PRO A 137 -4.39 -8.85 -19.54
CA PRO A 137 -5.60 -9.67 -19.56
C PRO A 137 -6.65 -9.15 -18.58
N ARG A 138 -7.94 -9.43 -18.81
CA ARG A 138 -8.99 -9.00 -17.88
C ARG A 138 -8.83 -9.70 -16.51
N PRO A 139 -8.92 -8.98 -15.38
CA PRO A 139 -8.95 -9.61 -14.06
C PRO A 139 -10.11 -10.61 -13.95
N ALA A 140 -9.87 -11.73 -13.26
CA ALA A 140 -10.93 -12.70 -13.00
C ALA A 140 -12.03 -12.09 -12.12
N PRO A 141 -13.33 -12.40 -12.36
CA PRO A 141 -14.41 -11.84 -11.57
C PRO A 141 -14.31 -12.33 -10.12
N ALA A 142 -14.64 -11.45 -9.16
CA ALA A 142 -14.65 -11.74 -7.74
C ALA A 142 -16.07 -11.77 -7.17
N ASN A 143 -16.35 -12.70 -6.27
CA ASN A 143 -17.56 -12.76 -5.49
C ASN A 143 -17.26 -12.27 -4.06
N PHE A 144 -17.43 -10.97 -3.82
CA PHE A 144 -17.07 -10.33 -2.55
C PHE A 144 -17.79 -10.91 -1.32
N ILE A 145 -19.00 -11.46 -1.49
CA ILE A 145 -19.71 -12.16 -0.41
C ILE A 145 -18.93 -13.41 0.00
N ARG A 146 -18.49 -14.22 -0.96
CA ARG A 146 -17.68 -15.42 -0.70
C ARG A 146 -16.28 -15.07 -0.19
N LEU A 147 -15.62 -14.07 -0.76
CA LEU A 147 -14.32 -13.61 -0.27
C LEU A 147 -14.39 -13.15 1.18
N LYS A 148 -15.45 -12.43 1.55
CA LYS A 148 -15.66 -11.95 2.91
C LYS A 148 -15.95 -13.07 3.91
N ASN A 149 -16.81 -14.02 3.55
CA ASN A 149 -17.29 -15.03 4.48
C ASN A 149 -16.38 -16.26 4.57
N ASN A 150 -15.76 -16.64 3.46
CA ASN A 150 -15.02 -17.90 3.32
C ASN A 150 -13.53 -17.67 3.06
N GLY A 151 -13.11 -16.42 2.82
CA GLY A 151 -11.73 -16.11 2.44
C GLY A 151 -11.36 -16.53 1.02
N MET A 152 -12.27 -17.09 0.22
CA MET A 152 -12.01 -17.50 -1.15
C MET A 152 -13.31 -17.65 -1.96
N ASP A 153 -13.18 -17.63 -3.29
CA ASP A 153 -14.22 -18.01 -4.24
C ASP A 153 -13.64 -18.94 -5.33
N ALA A 154 -14.31 -19.06 -6.49
CA ALA A 154 -13.86 -19.92 -7.58
C ALA A 154 -12.59 -19.41 -8.31
N ASN A 155 -12.27 -18.12 -8.21
CA ASN A 155 -11.21 -17.46 -8.94
C ASN A 155 -10.11 -16.91 -8.03
N TRP A 156 -10.40 -16.63 -6.76
CA TRP A 156 -9.54 -15.92 -5.84
C TRP A 156 -9.41 -16.66 -4.52
N VAL A 157 -8.19 -16.73 -4.00
CA VAL A 157 -7.89 -17.30 -2.70
C VAL A 157 -7.21 -16.28 -1.80
N GLY A 158 -7.80 -16.09 -0.62
CA GLY A 158 -7.36 -15.14 0.37
C GLY A 158 -6.29 -15.69 1.29
N PHE A 159 -5.41 -14.81 1.75
CA PHE A 159 -4.44 -15.12 2.78
C PHE A 159 -4.11 -13.88 3.62
N THR A 160 -3.66 -14.15 4.84
CA THR A 160 -3.11 -13.16 5.76
C THR A 160 -1.75 -13.64 6.22
N ILE A 161 -0.89 -12.69 6.58
CA ILE A 161 0.35 -12.99 7.29
C ILE A 161 0.07 -12.82 8.77
N PRO A 162 0.27 -13.86 9.61
CA PRO A 162 0.05 -13.74 11.04
C PRO A 162 1.05 -12.75 11.64
N TYR A 163 0.56 -11.92 12.57
CA TYR A 163 1.42 -10.98 13.28
C TYR A 163 2.42 -11.72 14.18
N HIS A 164 3.67 -11.29 14.14
CA HIS A 164 4.68 -11.66 15.11
C HIS A 164 5.55 -10.44 15.46
N PRO A 165 5.83 -10.16 16.75
CA PRO A 165 6.58 -8.97 17.18
C PRO A 165 7.98 -8.84 16.59
N MET A 166 8.61 -9.96 16.22
CA MET A 166 9.93 -9.99 15.58
C MET A 166 9.86 -10.14 14.06
N SER A 167 8.67 -10.26 13.47
CA SER A 167 8.55 -10.42 12.03
C SER A 167 8.97 -9.14 11.31
N PHE A 168 9.64 -9.34 10.18
CA PHE A 168 9.92 -8.26 9.24
C PHE A 168 8.65 -7.79 8.53
N LEU A 169 7.58 -8.60 8.43
CA LEU A 169 6.41 -8.30 7.59
C LEU A 169 5.24 -7.60 8.30
N LYS A 170 5.46 -6.94 9.44
CA LYS A 170 4.38 -6.27 10.20
C LYS A 170 3.42 -5.42 9.35
N PRO A 171 3.87 -4.60 8.37
CA PRO A 171 2.96 -3.81 7.54
C PRO A 171 1.94 -4.66 6.78
N VAL A 172 2.36 -5.84 6.31
CA VAL A 172 1.54 -6.78 5.53
C VAL A 172 0.45 -7.41 6.41
N THR A 173 0.67 -7.51 7.72
CA THR A 173 -0.27 -8.15 8.66
C THR A 173 -1.57 -7.36 8.85
N HIS A 174 -1.58 -6.08 8.47
CA HIS A 174 -2.79 -5.23 8.51
C HIS A 174 -3.78 -5.58 7.40
N PHE A 175 -3.38 -6.38 6.42
CA PHE A 175 -4.16 -6.64 5.22
C PHE A 175 -4.46 -8.14 5.05
N GLN A 176 -5.60 -8.40 4.42
CA GLN A 176 -5.89 -9.66 3.76
C GLN A 176 -5.78 -9.43 2.26
N PHE A 177 -5.01 -10.29 1.61
CA PHE A 177 -4.78 -10.27 0.17
C PHE A 177 -5.48 -11.46 -0.46
N PHE A 178 -5.96 -11.30 -1.68
CA PHE A 178 -6.52 -12.38 -2.47
C PHE A 178 -5.79 -12.46 -3.79
N SER A 179 -5.15 -13.60 -4.03
CA SER A 179 -4.46 -13.88 -5.29
C SER A 179 -5.34 -14.71 -6.21
N PRO A 180 -5.18 -14.58 -7.53
CA PRO A 180 -5.91 -15.41 -8.47
C PRO A 180 -5.45 -16.87 -8.30
N ILE A 181 -6.39 -17.80 -8.21
CA ILE A 181 -6.12 -19.25 -8.06
C ILE A 181 -5.36 -19.76 -9.28
N ASN A 182 -5.76 -19.30 -10.46
CA ASN A 182 -5.07 -19.58 -11.70
C ASN A 182 -4.00 -18.51 -11.92
N ALA A 183 -2.78 -18.94 -12.23
CA ALA A 183 -1.67 -18.04 -12.47
C ALA A 183 -2.04 -17.03 -13.59
N PRO A 184 -1.60 -15.76 -13.48
CA PRO A 184 -1.75 -14.82 -14.57
C PRO A 184 -1.02 -15.34 -15.81
N ALA A 185 -1.54 -15.01 -16.98
CA ALA A 185 -0.95 -15.42 -18.26
C ALA A 185 0.48 -14.90 -18.46
N GLN A 186 0.88 -13.86 -17.71
CA GLN A 186 2.14 -13.14 -17.90
C GLN A 186 2.83 -12.89 -16.54
N ASN A 187 4.13 -13.19 -16.46
CA ASN A 187 4.94 -13.01 -15.24
C ASN A 187 5.16 -11.54 -14.86
N ASN A 188 5.03 -10.63 -15.83
CA ASN A 188 5.20 -9.20 -15.63
C ASN A 188 3.94 -8.51 -15.08
N ILE A 189 2.88 -9.27 -14.77
CA ILE A 189 1.65 -8.78 -14.14
C ILE A 189 1.40 -9.51 -12.82
N THR A 190 1.01 -8.76 -11.79
CA THR A 190 0.46 -9.29 -10.53
C THR A 190 -0.85 -8.60 -10.22
N ASP A 191 -1.91 -9.41 -10.14
CA ASP A 191 -3.23 -8.98 -9.73
C ASP A 191 -3.49 -9.40 -8.28
N VAL A 192 -4.08 -8.51 -7.50
CA VAL A 192 -4.46 -8.78 -6.13
C VAL A 192 -5.70 -7.97 -5.74
N TRP A 193 -6.65 -8.62 -5.08
CA TRP A 193 -7.61 -7.88 -4.27
C TRP A 193 -7.04 -7.71 -2.87
N ILE A 194 -7.20 -6.52 -2.29
CA ILE A 194 -6.76 -6.21 -0.94
C ILE A 194 -7.93 -5.67 -0.12
N ARG A 195 -7.94 -6.02 1.17
CA ARG A 195 -8.75 -5.39 2.21
C ARG A 195 -7.97 -5.32 3.51
N PHE A 196 -8.45 -4.54 4.49
CA PHE A 196 -7.96 -4.69 5.85
C PHE A 196 -8.31 -6.06 6.43
N ALA A 197 -7.36 -6.63 7.18
CA ALA A 197 -7.59 -7.85 7.96
C ALA A 197 -8.60 -7.58 9.08
N SER A 198 -8.54 -6.39 9.69
CA SER A 198 -9.55 -5.87 10.60
C SER A 198 -10.83 -5.52 9.84
N ALA A 199 -11.98 -5.98 10.31
CA ALA A 199 -13.28 -5.66 9.71
C ALA A 199 -13.77 -4.24 10.06
N GLN A 200 -13.12 -3.59 11.05
CA GLN A 200 -13.43 -2.25 11.53
C GLN A 200 -12.78 -1.16 10.67
N GLU A 201 -11.76 -1.51 9.89
CA GLU A 201 -11.05 -0.57 9.01
C GLU A 201 -11.57 -0.66 7.57
N LYS A 202 -11.57 0.50 6.91
CA LYS A 202 -11.95 0.65 5.51
C LYS A 202 -11.00 1.62 4.83
N PHE A 203 -10.79 1.43 3.53
CA PHE A 203 -9.94 2.32 2.75
C PHE A 203 -10.63 3.65 2.50
N THR A 204 -9.92 4.73 2.78
CA THR A 204 -10.30 6.10 2.44
C THR A 204 -9.29 6.68 1.46
N THR A 205 -9.65 7.76 0.76
CA THR A 205 -8.78 8.36 -0.27
C THR A 205 -7.38 8.72 0.25
N VAL A 206 -7.25 9.16 1.50
CA VAL A 206 -5.95 9.51 2.12
C VAL A 206 -5.02 8.30 2.26
N MET A 207 -5.56 7.08 2.23
CA MET A 207 -4.79 5.84 2.40
C MET A 207 -4.23 5.28 1.08
N LEU A 208 -4.59 5.86 -0.07
CA LEU A 208 -4.22 5.33 -1.39
C LEU A 208 -2.70 5.26 -1.62
N GLY A 209 -1.90 6.11 -0.96
CA GLY A 209 -0.44 6.00 -0.99
C GLY A 209 0.07 4.68 -0.42
N SER A 210 -0.58 4.15 0.63
CA SER A 210 -0.27 2.83 1.19
C SER A 210 -0.66 1.72 0.21
N ILE A 211 -1.82 1.82 -0.42
CA ILE A 211 -2.34 0.81 -1.35
C ILE A 211 -1.46 0.74 -2.61
N ALA A 212 -1.04 1.88 -3.13
CA ALA A 212 -0.14 1.98 -4.26
C ALA A 212 1.24 1.33 -4.01
N ASP A 213 1.64 1.13 -2.75
CA ASP A 213 2.94 0.55 -2.36
C ASP A 213 2.79 -0.86 -1.74
N HIS A 214 1.56 -1.42 -1.72
CA HIS A 214 1.24 -2.80 -1.31
C HIS A 214 1.00 -3.73 -2.50
N TRP A 215 1.87 -3.68 -3.50
CA TRP A 215 1.87 -4.67 -4.59
C TRP A 215 2.77 -5.86 -4.27
N HIS A 216 2.29 -7.06 -4.61
CA HIS A 216 3.04 -8.29 -4.38
C HIS A 216 4.18 -8.40 -5.39
N ARG A 217 5.34 -7.92 -4.98
CA ARG A 217 6.70 -8.34 -5.33
C ARG A 217 6.88 -8.88 -6.75
N MET A 218 6.49 -8.06 -7.74
CA MET A 218 6.64 -8.33 -9.17
C MET A 218 7.92 -9.08 -9.58
N PRO A 219 9.13 -8.73 -9.06
CA PRO A 219 10.35 -9.43 -9.44
C PRO A 219 10.41 -10.90 -9.01
N GLU A 220 9.67 -11.30 -7.96
CA GLU A 220 9.61 -12.69 -7.49
C GLU A 220 9.01 -13.62 -8.55
N ASN A 221 8.17 -13.10 -9.46
CA ASN A 221 7.58 -13.88 -10.56
C ASN A 221 8.62 -14.45 -11.52
N TYR A 222 9.84 -13.89 -11.54
CA TYR A 222 10.95 -14.35 -12.35
C TYR A 222 11.91 -15.27 -11.59
N LEU A 223 11.58 -15.61 -10.33
CA LEU A 223 12.36 -16.50 -9.47
C LEU A 223 11.57 -17.80 -9.26
N PRO A 224 11.90 -18.90 -9.99
CA PRO A 224 11.16 -20.16 -9.91
C PRO A 224 11.11 -20.75 -8.48
N GLN A 225 12.16 -20.54 -7.70
CA GLN A 225 12.29 -20.98 -6.31
C GLN A 225 11.50 -20.12 -5.31
N SER A 226 10.97 -18.97 -5.73
CA SER A 226 10.23 -18.10 -4.83
C SER A 226 8.88 -18.70 -4.46
N LYS A 227 8.57 -18.73 -3.17
CA LYS A 227 7.22 -19.07 -2.68
C LYS A 227 6.22 -17.93 -2.87
N TRP A 228 6.70 -16.75 -3.23
CA TRP A 228 5.93 -15.50 -3.33
C TRP A 228 5.62 -15.10 -4.76
N ASN A 229 5.99 -15.92 -5.74
CA ASN A 229 5.56 -15.71 -7.12
C ASN A 229 4.08 -16.05 -7.31
N ASN A 230 3.53 -15.56 -8.42
CA ASN A 230 2.12 -15.72 -8.78
C ASN A 230 1.67 -17.17 -9.06
N VAL A 231 2.58 -18.15 -9.03
CA VAL A 231 2.26 -19.57 -9.23
C VAL A 231 2.22 -20.30 -7.89
N GLN A 232 3.21 -20.07 -7.02
CA GLN A 232 3.36 -20.80 -5.76
C GLN A 232 2.50 -20.22 -4.64
N LEU A 233 2.38 -18.89 -4.57
CA LEU A 233 1.64 -18.23 -3.51
C LEU A 233 0.15 -18.64 -3.50
N PRO A 234 -0.59 -18.66 -4.63
CA PRO A 234 -1.98 -19.11 -4.64
C PRO A 234 -2.12 -20.58 -4.24
N LYS A 235 -1.19 -21.45 -4.63
CA LYS A 235 -1.20 -22.88 -4.24
C LYS A 235 -1.03 -23.06 -2.73
N ILE A 236 -0.09 -22.31 -2.14
CA ILE A 236 0.13 -22.30 -0.69
C ILE A 236 -1.10 -21.76 0.03
N ALA A 237 -1.68 -20.65 -0.46
CA ALA A 237 -2.88 -20.06 0.11
C ALA A 237 -4.09 -21.02 0.04
N LEU A 238 -4.26 -21.73 -1.08
CA LEU A 238 -5.33 -22.72 -1.25
C LEU A 238 -5.16 -23.92 -0.32
N GLN A 239 -3.94 -24.42 -0.18
CA GLN A 239 -3.63 -25.48 0.79
C GLN A 239 -3.92 -25.00 2.23
N ALA A 240 -3.52 -23.78 2.57
CA ALA A 240 -3.79 -23.18 3.87
C ALA A 240 -5.29 -23.06 4.14
N ALA A 241 -6.06 -22.56 3.17
CA ALA A 241 -7.52 -22.45 3.25
C ALA A 241 -8.22 -23.81 3.47
N HIS A 242 -7.78 -24.87 2.77
CA HIS A 242 -8.36 -26.21 2.94
C HIS A 242 -8.00 -26.90 4.24
N THR A 243 -6.79 -26.65 4.77
CA THR A 243 -6.27 -27.33 5.96
C THR A 243 -6.45 -26.53 7.25
N GLY A 244 -6.90 -25.28 7.16
CA GLY A 244 -6.92 -24.34 8.28
C GLY A 244 -5.52 -23.94 8.77
N SER A 245 -4.50 -24.14 7.94
CA SER A 245 -3.11 -23.77 8.26
C SER A 245 -2.87 -22.29 8.03
N VAL A 246 -1.85 -21.73 8.69
CA VAL A 246 -1.38 -20.36 8.42
C VAL A 246 -0.27 -20.37 7.37
N ILE A 247 -0.21 -19.34 6.53
CA ILE A 247 0.94 -19.17 5.63
C ILE A 247 2.16 -18.86 6.50
N GLN A 248 3.14 -19.77 6.44
CA GLN A 248 4.38 -19.64 7.20
C GLN A 248 5.45 -18.93 6.38
N GLY A 249 6.15 -18.01 7.03
CA GLY A 249 7.53 -17.68 6.71
C GLY A 249 7.72 -16.85 5.46
N TYR A 250 8.08 -15.59 5.65
CA TYR A 250 8.68 -14.80 4.59
C TYR A 250 10.15 -15.18 4.38
N SER A 251 10.47 -15.86 3.29
CA SER A 251 11.83 -15.95 2.79
C SER A 251 11.92 -15.44 1.35
N THR A 252 12.66 -14.35 1.17
CA THR A 252 13.22 -13.96 -0.11
C THR A 252 14.71 -13.68 0.06
N SER A 253 15.44 -13.76 -1.04
CA SER A 253 16.83 -13.32 -1.11
C SER A 253 16.97 -11.83 -1.46
N TYR A 254 15.87 -11.12 -1.73
CA TYR A 254 15.91 -9.76 -2.27
C TYR A 254 15.09 -8.74 -1.45
N ARG A 255 15.43 -7.47 -1.60
CA ARG A 255 14.64 -6.34 -1.12
C ARG A 255 14.33 -5.43 -2.30
N TYR A 256 13.19 -4.76 -2.21
CA TYR A 256 12.66 -3.92 -3.27
C TYR A 256 12.46 -2.47 -2.82
N PRO A 257 13.53 -1.70 -2.54
CA PRO A 257 13.39 -0.30 -2.18
C PRO A 257 12.81 0.53 -3.33
N THR A 258 11.81 1.34 -3.02
CA THR A 258 11.27 2.37 -3.91
C THR A 258 12.14 3.63 -3.82
N LEU A 259 12.58 4.16 -4.97
CA LEU A 259 13.36 5.40 -5.06
C LEU A 259 12.46 6.61 -5.32
N SER A 260 11.43 6.43 -6.15
CA SER A 260 10.43 7.46 -6.42
C SER A 260 9.08 6.82 -6.67
N LEU A 261 8.02 7.53 -6.28
CA LEU A 261 6.64 7.13 -6.46
C LEU A 261 5.83 8.33 -6.94
N HIS A 262 5.17 8.17 -8.07
CA HIS A 262 4.17 9.11 -8.57
C HIS A 262 2.79 8.47 -8.42
N LEU A 263 1.81 9.20 -7.87
CA LEU A 263 0.45 8.74 -7.61
C LEU A 263 -0.56 9.75 -8.15
N GLU A 264 -1.45 9.27 -9.01
CA GLU A 264 -2.55 10.02 -9.62
C GLU A 264 -3.88 9.45 -9.12
N ILE A 265 -4.64 10.23 -8.36
CA ILE A 265 -5.96 9.86 -7.87
C ILE A 265 -6.99 10.35 -8.89
N LYS A 266 -7.69 9.40 -9.52
CA LYS A 266 -8.71 9.67 -10.55
C LYS A 266 -10.11 9.76 -9.96
N LYS A 267 -10.36 9.04 -8.87
CA LYS A 267 -11.68 8.97 -8.22
C LYS A 267 -11.52 8.98 -6.70
N LYS A 268 -12.39 9.73 -6.02
CA LYS A 268 -12.50 9.70 -4.55
C LYS A 268 -13.19 8.41 -4.13
N LEU A 269 -12.67 7.81 -3.06
CA LEU A 269 -13.40 6.78 -2.35
C LEU A 269 -14.55 7.41 -1.55
N PRO A 270 -15.65 6.65 -1.29
CA PRO A 270 -16.73 7.12 -0.45
C PRO A 270 -16.24 7.59 0.93
N PRO A 271 -16.87 8.60 1.55
CA PRO A 271 -16.48 9.09 2.88
C PRO A 271 -16.45 8.01 3.96
N GLU A 272 -17.38 7.06 3.90
CA GLU A 272 -17.47 5.89 4.79
C GLU A 272 -16.42 4.80 4.50
N GLY A 273 -15.64 4.97 3.43
CA GLY A 273 -14.60 4.07 2.96
C GLY A 273 -15.12 2.81 2.23
N THR A 274 -14.22 2.15 1.50
CA THR A 274 -14.47 0.87 0.83
C THR A 274 -13.77 -0.29 1.51
N GLN A 275 -14.32 -1.49 1.40
CA GLN A 275 -13.72 -2.70 1.97
C GLN A 275 -12.63 -3.28 1.07
N PHE A 276 -12.87 -3.31 -0.24
CA PHE A 276 -11.98 -3.94 -1.21
C PHE A 276 -11.46 -2.91 -2.21
N LEU A 277 -10.19 -3.08 -2.57
CA LEU A 277 -9.59 -2.46 -3.73
C LEU A 277 -8.87 -3.53 -4.53
N PHE A 278 -8.88 -3.37 -5.85
CA PHE A 278 -8.08 -4.17 -6.74
C PHE A 278 -6.79 -3.44 -7.05
N ILE A 279 -5.68 -4.18 -7.11
CA ILE A 279 -4.39 -3.68 -7.55
C ILE A 279 -3.91 -4.58 -8.68
N ARG A 280 -3.60 -3.98 -9.83
CA ARG A 280 -2.71 -4.58 -10.83
C ARG A 280 -1.37 -3.89 -10.77
N ALA A 281 -0.32 -4.64 -10.51
CA ALA A 281 1.05 -4.21 -10.69
C ALA A 281 1.61 -4.79 -11.98
N GLN A 282 2.32 -3.98 -12.76
CA GLN A 282 2.97 -4.39 -14.00
C GLN A 282 4.37 -3.80 -14.12
N SER A 283 5.33 -4.59 -14.58
CA SER A 283 6.68 -4.12 -14.91
C SER A 283 6.94 -4.27 -16.41
N ASN A 284 7.60 -3.29 -17.00
CA ASN A 284 8.02 -3.34 -18.40
C ASN A 284 9.44 -3.90 -18.54
N GLU A 285 10.36 -3.54 -17.63
CA GLU A 285 11.73 -4.05 -17.65
C GLU A 285 12.27 -4.26 -16.23
N ILE A 286 12.82 -5.45 -15.98
CA ILE A 286 13.66 -5.72 -14.82
C ILE A 286 15.07 -5.96 -15.32
N LYS A 287 15.99 -5.04 -15.00
CA LYS A 287 17.35 -5.10 -15.54
C LYS A 287 18.37 -4.47 -14.61
N ASN A 288 19.48 -5.17 -14.44
CA ASN A 288 20.65 -4.69 -13.69
C ASN A 288 20.29 -4.13 -12.29
N GLY A 289 19.41 -4.84 -11.57
CA GLY A 289 19.01 -4.47 -10.22
C GLY A 289 18.02 -3.31 -10.14
N ARG A 290 17.31 -2.98 -11.22
CA ARG A 290 16.28 -1.94 -11.29
C ARG A 290 15.03 -2.47 -11.97
N PHE A 291 13.89 -1.90 -11.61
CA PHE A 291 12.63 -2.15 -12.31
C PHE A 291 11.66 -1.00 -12.14
N ASP A 292 10.71 -0.91 -13.07
CA ASP A 292 9.53 -0.08 -12.98
C ASP A 292 8.35 -0.87 -12.38
N ALA A 293 7.53 -0.20 -11.58
CA ALA A 293 6.24 -0.73 -11.16
C ALA A 293 5.12 0.24 -11.54
N ASN A 294 4.29 -0.18 -12.49
CA ASN A 294 3.09 0.49 -12.95
C ASN A 294 1.91 -0.11 -12.21
N ILE A 295 1.24 0.70 -11.40
CA ILE A 295 0.17 0.25 -10.51
C ILE A 295 -1.14 0.86 -10.98
N THR A 296 -2.14 0.00 -11.18
CA THR A 296 -3.53 0.40 -11.40
C THR A 296 -4.35 -0.02 -10.20
N ILE A 297 -5.08 0.93 -9.59
CA ILE A 297 -5.98 0.68 -8.47
C ILE A 297 -7.42 0.86 -8.96
N LEU A 298 -8.24 -0.17 -8.78
CA LEU A 298 -9.67 -0.16 -9.11
C LEU A 298 -10.53 -0.42 -7.87
N ASP A 299 -11.79 -0.04 -7.92
CA ASP A 299 -12.78 -0.44 -6.91
C ASP A 299 -13.45 -1.79 -7.23
N GLU A 300 -14.43 -2.18 -6.41
CA GLU A 300 -15.20 -3.43 -6.55
C GLU A 300 -15.93 -3.56 -7.90
N ASN A 301 -16.24 -2.44 -8.55
CA ASN A 301 -16.88 -2.40 -9.86
C ASN A 301 -15.86 -2.36 -11.01
N LEU A 302 -14.56 -2.49 -10.71
CA LEU A 302 -13.45 -2.32 -11.64
C LEU A 302 -13.38 -0.91 -12.24
N GLU A 303 -13.88 0.10 -11.54
CA GLU A 303 -13.72 1.50 -11.95
C GLU A 303 -12.37 2.05 -11.48
N LEU A 304 -11.74 2.87 -12.32
CA LEU A 304 -10.41 3.42 -12.04
C LEU A 304 -10.43 4.37 -10.83
N VAL A 305 -9.65 4.02 -9.82
CA VAL A 305 -9.45 4.82 -8.60
C VAL A 305 -8.18 5.64 -8.67
N ALA A 306 -7.06 4.99 -8.96
CA ALA A 306 -5.76 5.64 -9.02
C ALA A 306 -4.78 4.91 -9.94
N LEU A 307 -3.76 5.65 -10.38
CA LEU A 307 -2.60 5.13 -11.11
C LEU A 307 -1.34 5.50 -10.34
N SER A 308 -0.33 4.64 -10.36
CA SER A 308 0.99 4.98 -9.82
C SER A 308 2.10 4.44 -10.71
N HIS A 309 3.19 5.18 -10.80
CA HIS A 309 4.43 4.73 -11.42
C HIS A 309 5.56 4.85 -10.41
N GLN A 310 6.36 3.79 -10.27
CA GLN A 310 7.43 3.70 -9.29
C GLN A 310 8.73 3.26 -9.93
N VAL A 311 9.83 3.86 -9.47
CA VAL A 311 11.19 3.41 -9.79
C VAL A 311 11.73 2.66 -8.59
N CYS A 312 12.05 1.39 -8.78
CA CYS A 312 12.44 0.48 -7.71
C CYS A 312 13.79 -0.17 -7.98
N LEU A 313 14.46 -0.57 -6.91
CA LEU A 313 15.69 -1.37 -6.96
C LEU A 313 15.40 -2.84 -6.62
N VAL A 314 16.21 -3.74 -7.15
CA VAL A 314 16.33 -5.12 -6.68
C VAL A 314 17.69 -5.24 -6.01
N THR A 315 17.70 -5.32 -4.69
CA THR A 315 18.93 -5.43 -3.88
C THR A 315 18.97 -6.79 -3.21
N LYS A 316 20.14 -7.42 -3.09
CA LYS A 316 20.27 -8.63 -2.28
C LYS A 316 19.99 -8.27 -0.82
N GLY A 317 18.99 -8.91 -0.24
CA GLY A 317 18.71 -8.82 1.19
C GLY A 317 19.52 -9.87 1.94
N ALA A 318 19.88 -9.60 3.20
CA ALA A 318 20.09 -10.69 4.13
C ALA A 318 18.81 -11.53 4.15
N GLN A 319 18.93 -12.86 4.00
CA GLN A 319 17.83 -13.78 4.22
C GLN A 319 17.37 -13.55 5.66
N ILE A 320 16.24 -12.89 5.84
CA ILE A 320 15.68 -12.71 7.18
C ILE A 320 15.00 -14.02 7.49
N PRO A 321 15.50 -14.84 8.42
CA PRO A 321 14.73 -15.96 8.90
C PRO A 321 13.48 -15.36 9.52
N ASP A 322 12.30 -15.76 9.05
CA ASP A 322 11.08 -15.40 9.76
C ASP A 322 11.11 -16.16 11.08
N VAL A 323 11.64 -15.50 12.12
CA VAL A 323 11.82 -16.12 13.43
C VAL A 323 10.43 -16.25 14.03
N GLY A 324 9.98 -17.51 14.17
CA GLY A 324 8.89 -17.87 15.08
C GLY A 324 7.61 -18.34 14.43
N MET A 325 7.63 -19.50 13.76
CA MET A 325 6.51 -20.44 13.76
C MET A 325 7.05 -21.87 13.70
N GLU A 326 7.77 -22.32 14.73
CA GLU A 326 7.96 -23.76 14.90
C GLU A 326 6.56 -24.40 15.03
N PRO A 327 6.26 -25.48 14.29
CA PRO A 327 5.08 -26.27 14.59
C PRO A 327 5.24 -26.77 16.02
N ARG A 328 4.27 -26.46 16.90
CA ARG A 328 4.20 -27.09 18.22
C ARG A 328 4.36 -28.60 18.00
N LYS A 329 5.47 -29.18 18.48
CA LYS A 329 5.58 -30.63 18.62
C LYS A 329 4.35 -31.05 19.39
N ARG A 330 3.49 -31.88 18.78
CA ARG A 330 2.37 -32.51 19.49
C ARG A 330 2.98 -33.13 20.74
N GLY A 331 2.55 -32.65 21.91
CA GLY A 331 2.92 -33.27 23.17
C GLY A 331 2.59 -34.75 23.06
N LYS A 332 3.56 -35.60 23.38
CA LYS A 332 3.27 -37.00 23.64
C LYS A 332 2.35 -37.02 24.87
N LEU A 333 1.29 -37.83 24.76
CA LEU A 333 0.33 -38.15 25.81
C LEU A 333 1.04 -38.59 27.10
#